data_AF-A0A8J6YZK8-F1
#
_entry.id   AF-A0A8J6YZK8-F1
#
_cell.length_a   1.000
_cell.length_b   1.000
_cell.length_c   1.000
_cell.angle_alpha   90.00
_cell.angle_beta   90.00
_cell.angle_gamma   90.00
#
_symmetry.space_group_name_H-M   'P 1'
#
loop_
_entity.id
_entity.type
_entity.pdbx_description
1 polymer ?
#
loop_
_entity_poly.entity_id
_entity_poly.type
_entity_poly.pdbx_seq_one_letter_code
_entity_poly.pdbx_strand_id
1 'polypeptide(L)' 'GISHADVPDRANEVREMLEKTFPGAPIVVTEIGAVIGTHVGKGTVAIALAPDEE' A
#
# COMPACT_ATOMS: atom_id res chain seq x y z
N GLY A 1 -0.48 4.05 4.52
CA GLY A 1 -0.51 3.98 3.04
C GLY A 1 -0.12 2.60 2.55
N ILE A 2 -0.51 2.27 1.32
CA ILE A 2 -0.19 1.02 0.62
C ILE A 2 0.63 1.37 -0.61
N SER A 3 1.69 0.60 -0.89
CA SER A 3 2.46 0.71 -2.12
C SER A 3 2.55 -0.66 -2.83
N HIS A 4 2.46 -0.71 -4.16
CA HIS A 4 2.51 -1.97 -4.91
C HIS A 4 3.43 -1.93 -6.13
N ALA A 5 4.07 -3.05 -6.47
CA ALA A 5 4.87 -3.20 -7.69
C ALA A 5 4.07 -3.93 -8.77
N ASP A 6 3.36 -3.19 -9.62
CA ASP A 6 2.59 -3.71 -10.77
C ASP A 6 1.52 -4.78 -10.39
N VAL A 7 0.86 -4.60 -9.24
CA VAL A 7 -0.23 -5.47 -8.72
C VAL A 7 -1.33 -4.65 -8.02
N PRO A 8 -2.02 -3.73 -8.73
CA PRO A 8 -3.02 -2.85 -8.14
C PRO A 8 -4.21 -3.60 -7.52
N ASP A 9 -4.65 -4.71 -8.11
CA ASP A 9 -5.77 -5.51 -7.59
C ASP A 9 -5.46 -6.08 -6.21
N ARG A 10 -4.25 -6.65 -6.04
CA ARG A 10 -3.81 -7.15 -4.74
C ARG A 10 -3.63 -6.03 -3.71
N ALA A 11 -3.24 -4.84 -4.15
CA ALA A 11 -3.16 -3.67 -3.29
C ALA A 11 -4.55 -3.23 -2.79
N ASN A 12 -5.56 -3.29 -3.65
CA ASN A 12 -6.95 -2.98 -3.31
C ASN A 12 -7.57 -4.02 -2.36
N GLU A 13 -7.25 -5.31 -2.52
CA GLU A 13 -7.66 -6.34 -1.55
C GLU A 13 -7.08 -6.04 -0.15
N VAL A 14 -5.81 -5.64 -0.08
CA VAL A 14 -5.18 -5.23 1.19
C VAL A 14 -5.81 -3.96 1.74
N ARG A 15 -6.20 -3.01 0.88
CA ARG A 15 -6.93 -1.80 1.28
C ARG A 15 -8.25 -2.15 1.96
N GLU A 16 -9.06 -3.03 1.39
CA GLU A 16 -10.32 -3.47 1.99
C GLU A 16 -10.11 -4.11 3.37
N MET A 17 -9.04 -4.89 3.53
CA MET A 17 -8.67 -5.46 4.82
C MET A 17 -8.30 -4.37 5.84
N LEU A 18 -7.53 -3.37 5.42
CA LEU A 18 -7.13 -2.26 6.28
C LEU A 18 -8.28 -1.33 6.63
N GLU A 19 -9.22 -1.05 5.71
CA GLU A 19 -10.42 -0.25 5.99
C GLU A 19 -11.32 -0.92 7.03
N LYS A 20 -11.42 -2.25 7.02
CA LYS A 20 -12.14 -3.02 8.07
C LYS A 20 -11.41 -3.00 9.40
N THR A 21 -10.07 -3.01 9.39
CA THR A 21 -9.23 -3.07 10.60
C THR A 21 -9.10 -1.70 11.26
N PHE A 22 -9.04 -0.63 10.47
CA PHE A 22 -8.89 0.75 10.90
C PHE A 22 -9.97 1.63 10.26
N PRO A 23 -11.23 1.53 10.72
CA PRO A 23 -12.33 2.29 10.15
C PRO A 23 -12.07 3.81 10.21
N GLY A 24 -12.23 4.49 9.07
CA GLY A 24 -12.05 5.94 8.96
C GLY A 24 -10.60 6.42 8.84
N ALA A 25 -9.61 5.52 8.90
CA ALA A 25 -8.22 5.91 8.67
C ALA A 25 -7.98 6.30 7.20
N PRO A 26 -7.25 7.39 6.91
CA PRO A 26 -6.90 7.76 5.55
C PRO A 26 -5.92 6.74 4.96
N ILE A 27 -6.31 6.10 3.86
CA ILE A 27 -5.47 5.12 3.16
C ILE A 27 -5.20 5.60 1.73
N VAL A 28 -3.93 5.91 1.47
CA VAL A 28 -3.43 6.21 0.12
C VAL A 28 -2.83 4.95 -0.48
N VAL A 29 -3.20 4.62 -1.71
CA VAL A 29 -2.60 3.54 -2.52
C VAL A 29 -1.70 4.16 -3.59
N THR A 30 -0.49 3.63 -3.74
CA THR A 30 0.54 4.15 -4.65
C THR A 30 1.27 3.02 -5.37
N GLU A 31 1.87 3.33 -6.52
CA GLU A 31 2.75 2.41 -7.23
C GLU A 31 4.21 2.55 -6.74
N ILE A 32 4.92 1.43 -6.63
CA ILE A 32 6.35 1.36 -6.37
C ILE A 32 7.10 1.66 -7.66
N GLY A 33 7.86 2.75 -7.66
CA GLY A 33 8.69 3.15 -8.80
C GLY A 33 9.91 2.25 -9.04
N ALA A 34 10.53 2.42 -10.20
CA ALA A 34 11.58 1.54 -10.74
C ALA A 34 12.78 1.28 -9.80
N VAL A 35 13.25 2.29 -9.06
CA VAL A 35 14.42 2.15 -8.17
C VAL A 35 14.12 1.17 -7.05
N ILE A 36 13.00 1.34 -6.35
CA ILE A 36 12.60 0.45 -5.26
C ILE A 36 12.17 -0.90 -5.85
N GLY A 37 11.39 -0.89 -6.93
CA GLY A 37 10.91 -2.08 -7.63
C GLY A 37 12.02 -3.02 -8.08
N THR A 38 13.18 -2.49 -8.48
CA THR A 38 14.37 -3.29 -8.86
C THR A 38 14.89 -4.15 -7.69
N HIS A 39 14.71 -3.71 -6.45
CA HIS A 39 15.19 -4.41 -5.26
C HIS A 39 14.15 -5.36 -4.67
N VAL A 40 12.87 -4.96 -4.67
CA VAL A 40 11.79 -5.73 -4.04
C VAL A 40 11.12 -6.73 -4.98
N GLY A 41 11.22 -6.49 -6.30
CA GLY A 41 10.63 -7.31 -7.35
C GLY A 41 9.19 -6.96 -7.70
N LYS A 42 8.75 -7.40 -8.88
CA LYS A 42 7.33 -7.33 -9.30
C LYS A 42 6.46 -8.17 -8.37
N GLY A 43 5.28 -7.67 -8.03
CA GLY A 43 4.32 -8.35 -7.15
C GLY A 43 4.41 -7.97 -5.67
N THR A 44 5.40 -7.16 -5.27
CA THR A 44 5.48 -6.64 -3.90
C THR A 44 4.28 -5.77 -3.56
N VAL A 45 3.76 -5.95 -2.34
CA VAL A 45 2.83 -5.01 -1.69
C VAL A 45 3.41 -4.63 -0.33
N ALA A 46 3.45 -3.34 -0.02
CA ALA A 46 3.96 -2.79 1.22
C ALA A 46 2.88 -2.00 1.95
N ILE A 47 2.90 -2.06 3.28
CA ILE A 47 2.03 -1.28 4.17
C ILE A 47 2.93 -0.40 5.02
N ALA A 48 2.66 0.91 5.03
CA ALA A 48 3.31 1.88 5.91
C ALA A 48 2.26 2.51 6.82
N LEU A 49 2.52 2.49 8.13
CA LEU A 49 1.69 3.14 9.14
C LEU A 49 2.46 4.32 9.68
N ALA A 50 1.80 5.47 9.76
CA ALA A 50 2.33 6.68 10.36
C ALA A 50 1.27 7.21 11.35
N PRO A 51 1.67 7.91 12.42
CA PRO A 51 0.72 8.68 13.22
C PRO A 51 0.00 9.70 12.35
N ASP A 52 -1.21 10.08 12.76
CA ASP A 52 -1.91 11.18 12.10
C ASP A 52 -1.12 12.48 12.30
N GLU A 53 -0.90 13.22 11.22
CA GLU A 53 -0.34 14.57 11.31
C GLU A 53 -1.53 15.53 11.43
N GLU A 54 -1.75 16.07 12.63
CA GLU A 54 -2.78 17.08 12.92
C GLU A 54 -2.51 18.40 12.18
#